data_AF-A0A6B3C6P6-F1
#
_entry.id   AF-A0A6B3C6P6-F1
#
_cell.length_a   1.000
_cell.length_b   1.000
_cell.length_c   1.000
_cell.angle_alpha   90.00
_cell.angle_beta   90.00
_cell.angle_gamma   90.00
#
_symmetry.space_group_name_H-M   'P 1'
#
loop_
_entity.id
_entity.type
_entity.pdbx_description
1 polymer ?
#
loop_
_entity_poly.entity_id
_entity_poly.type
_entity_poly.pdbx_seq_one_letter_code
_entity_poly.pdbx_strand_id
1 'polypeptide(L)' 'MTGTRGARVGAAGRQAELPMLRAYRLWFEHTRKCAECKDVRKAQDGCESGRELWAAYRLAYAEGSG' A
#
# COMPACT_ATOMS: atom_id res chain seq x y z
N MET A 1 15.19 25.90 13.03
CA MET A 1 15.71 24.53 13.23
C MET A 1 14.53 23.58 13.34
N THR A 2 14.63 22.48 12.60
CA THR A 2 13.65 21.43 12.25
C THR A 2 13.02 20.66 13.42
N GLY A 3 11.79 20.18 13.21
CA GLY A 3 11.25 18.97 13.85
C GLY A 3 9.77 19.10 14.28
N THR A 4 8.85 18.17 14.06
CA THR A 4 8.90 16.85 13.43
C THR A 4 7.46 16.49 13.07
N ARG A 5 7.27 15.96 11.85
CA ARG A 5 6.02 15.36 11.37
C ARG A 5 5.54 14.30 12.36
N GLY A 6 4.28 14.37 12.75
CA GLY A 6 3.59 13.36 13.54
C GLY A 6 2.09 13.54 13.39
N ALA A 7 1.61 13.62 12.16
CA ALA A 7 0.18 13.62 11.86
C ALA A 7 -0.40 12.31 12.42
N ARG A 8 -1.21 12.48 13.45
CA ARG A 8 -1.88 11.42 14.20
C ARG A 8 -2.67 10.60 13.20
N VAL A 9 -2.35 9.31 13.10
CA VAL A 9 -3.16 8.32 12.38
C VAL A 9 -4.42 8.09 13.21
N GLY A 10 -5.29 9.08 13.23
CA GLY A 10 -6.48 9.13 14.04
C GLY A 10 -7.56 8.27 13.42
N ALA A 11 -7.94 7.19 14.11
CA ALA A 11 -9.33 6.79 14.35
C ALA A 11 -10.35 6.82 13.19
N ALA A 12 -9.93 6.70 11.93
CA ALA A 12 -10.82 6.56 10.76
C ALA A 12 -11.17 5.09 10.45
N GLY A 13 -10.71 4.14 11.28
CA GLY A 13 -10.77 2.69 11.01
C GLY A 13 -12.12 2.01 11.21
N ARG A 14 -13.26 2.72 11.14
CA ARG A 14 -14.59 2.09 11.30
C ARG A 14 -15.69 2.50 10.32
N GLN A 15 -15.47 3.36 9.31
CA GLN A 15 -16.59 3.83 8.45
C GLN A 15 -16.48 3.64 6.94
N ALA A 16 -15.32 3.37 6.37
CA ALA A 16 -15.19 2.81 5.04
C ALA A 16 -13.73 2.41 4.94
N GLU A 17 -13.43 1.14 4.64
CA GLU A 17 -12.04 0.82 4.31
C GLU A 17 -11.71 1.62 3.06
N LEU A 18 -10.92 2.70 3.20
CA LEU A 18 -10.53 3.56 2.08
C LEU A 18 -10.01 2.65 0.97
N PRO A 19 -10.42 2.83 -0.30
CA PRO A 19 -9.99 1.97 -1.41
C PRO A 19 -8.48 1.73 -1.44
N MET A 20 -7.71 2.75 -1.04
CA MET A 20 -6.27 2.70 -0.82
C MET A 20 -5.83 1.65 0.21
N LEU A 21 -6.45 1.59 1.39
CA LEU A 21 -6.11 0.62 2.44
C LEU A 21 -6.44 -0.81 1.99
N ARG A 22 -7.54 -0.99 1.25
CA ARG A 22 -7.94 -2.27 0.69
C ARG A 22 -6.93 -2.76 -0.34
N ALA A 23 -6.50 -1.88 -1.25
CA ALA A 23 -5.47 -2.17 -2.24
C ALA A 23 -4.11 -2.47 -1.59
N TYR A 24 -3.72 -1.72 -0.55
CA TYR A 24 -2.51 -1.98 0.21
C TYR A 24 -2.52 -3.36 0.86
N ARG A 25 -3.65 -3.74 1.49
CA ARG A 25 -3.80 -5.04 2.14
C ARG A 25 -3.70 -6.19 1.14
N LEU A 26 -4.36 -6.08 -0.01
CA LEU A 26 -4.27 -7.08 -1.09
C LEU A 26 -2.83 -7.26 -1.58
N TRP A 27 -2.13 -6.15 -1.85
CA TRP A 27 -0.72 -6.19 -2.21
C TRP A 27 0.14 -6.85 -1.13
N PHE A 28 -0.04 -6.47 0.14
CA PHE A 28 0.74 -7.00 1.26
C PHE A 28 0.48 -8.49 1.51
N GLU A 29 -0.77 -8.94 1.40
CA GLU A 29 -1.11 -10.36 1.50
C GLU A 29 -0.49 -11.18 0.36
N HIS A 30 -0.42 -10.61 -0.85
CA HIS A 30 0.25 -11.24 -1.98
C HIS A 30 1.76 -11.37 -1.74
N THR A 31 2.45 -10.29 -1.36
CA THR A 31 3.90 -10.32 -1.15
C THR A 31 4.32 -11.27 -0.03
N ARG A 32 3.47 -11.47 0.99
CA ARG A 32 3.70 -12.47 2.03
C ARG A 32 3.63 -13.92 1.56
N LYS A 33 2.82 -14.20 0.53
CA LYS A 33 2.57 -15.57 0.04
C LYS A 33 3.45 -15.92 -1.17
N CYS A 34 3.71 -14.96 -2.04
CA CYS A 34 4.48 -15.16 -3.26
C CYS A 34 5.99 -15.27 -2.96
N ALA A 35 6.64 -16.35 -3.42
CA ALA A 35 8.07 -16.55 -3.24
C ALA A 35 8.91 -15.49 -3.98
N GLU A 36 8.54 -15.16 -5.22
CA GLU A 36 9.23 -14.14 -6.03
C GLU A 36 9.13 -12.74 -5.39
N CYS A 37 8.06 -12.46 -4.64
CA CYS A 37 7.90 -11.19 -3.95
C CYS A 37 8.63 -11.12 -2.60
N LYS A 38 9.07 -12.24 -2.03
CA LYS A 38 9.75 -12.26 -0.72
C LYS A 38 11.19 -11.78 -0.79
N ASP A 39 11.87 -12.09 -1.89
CA ASP A 39 13.30 -11.81 -2.05
C ASP A 39 13.58 -10.43 -2.67
N VAL A 40 12.54 -9.70 -3.06
CA VAL A 40 12.68 -8.41 -3.74
C VAL A 40 12.56 -7.25 -2.76
N ARG A 41 13.43 -6.26 -2.93
CA ARG A 41 13.46 -5.07 -2.07
C ARG A 41 12.45 -4.00 -2.47
N LYS A 42 11.94 -4.03 -3.69
CA LYS A 42 10.96 -3.07 -4.21
C LYS A 42 9.80 -3.82 -4.84
N ALA A 43 8.58 -3.29 -4.65
CA ALA A 43 7.35 -3.87 -5.21
C ALA A 43 7.39 -3.98 -6.75
N GLN A 44 8.09 -3.06 -7.42
CA GLN A 44 8.29 -3.05 -8.87
C GLN A 44 9.21 -4.17 -9.39
N ASP A 45 10.03 -4.76 -8.53
CA ASP A 45 10.97 -5.83 -8.91
C ASP A 45 10.36 -7.22 -8.65
N GLY A 46 9.18 -7.27 -8.01
CA GLY A 46 8.45 -8.50 -7.75
C GLY A 46 7.75 -9.06 -8.99
N CYS A 47 6.97 -10.12 -8.79
CA CYS A 47 6.20 -10.75 -9.85
C CYS A 47 5.15 -9.79 -10.45
N GLU A 48 4.64 -10.14 -11.63
CA GLU A 48 3.67 -9.32 -12.37
C GLU A 48 2.44 -8.94 -11.53
N SER A 49 1.79 -9.91 -10.90
CA SER A 49 0.63 -9.66 -10.04
C SER A 49 0.97 -8.75 -8.84
N GLY A 50 2.16 -8.87 -8.27
CA GLY A 50 2.65 -7.99 -7.22
C GLY A 50 2.79 -6.53 -7.71
N ARG A 51 3.28 -6.34 -8.94
CA ARG A 51 3.40 -5.02 -9.58
C ARG A 51 2.04 -4.40 -9.88
N GLU A 52 1.09 -5.19 -10.37
CA GLU A 52 -0.28 -4.74 -10.65
C GLU A 52 -1.00 -4.29 -9.37
N LEU A 53 -0.90 -5.08 -8.29
CA LEU A 53 -1.47 -4.73 -7.00
C LEU A 53 -0.83 -3.47 -6.42
N TRP A 54 0.49 -3.30 -6.59
CA TRP A 54 1.19 -2.08 -6.20
C TRP A 54 0.74 -0.86 -7.02
N ALA A 55 0.51 -1.03 -8.32
CA ALA A 55 -0.01 0.05 -9.18
C ALA A 55 -1.43 0.46 -8.77
N ALA A 56 -2.31 -0.51 -8.50
CA ALA A 56 -3.67 -0.26 -8.02
C ALA A 56 -3.68 0.51 -6.69
N TYR A 57 -2.78 0.16 -5.76
CA TYR A 57 -2.59 0.92 -4.53
C TYR A 57 -2.20 2.38 -4.79
N ARG A 58 -1.23 2.63 -5.69
CA ARG A 58 -0.79 3.99 -6.01
C ARG A 58 -1.89 4.83 -6.65
N LEU A 59 -2.71 4.24 -7.53
CA LEU A 59 -3.87 4.92 -8.12
C LEU A 59 -4.87 5.32 -7.06
N ALA A 60 -5.30 4.38 -6.21
CA ALA A 60 -6.24 4.65 -5.13
C ALA A 60 -5.70 5.65 -4.09
N TYR A 61 -4.38 5.69 -3.87
CA TYR A 61 -3.74 6.69 -3.03
C TYR A 61 -3.81 8.08 -3.66
N ALA A 62 -3.50 8.21 -4.95
CA ALA A 62 -3.56 9.48 -5.68
C ALA A 62 -5.00 10.03 -5.75
N GLU A 63 -5.99 9.17 -5.98
CA GLU A 63 -7.41 9.55 -6.02
C GLU A 63 -7.95 9.99 -4.66
N GLY A 64 -7.45 9.42 -3.56
CA GLY A 64 -7.87 9.77 -2.20
C GLY A 64 -7.10 10.94 -1.57
N SER A 65 -6.10 11.50 -2.26
CA SER A 65 -5.28 12.63 -1.77
C SER A 65 -5.44 13.91 -2.59
N GLY A 66 -6.38 13.91 -3.55
CA GLY A 66 -6.80 15.09 -4.33
C GLY A 66 -7.93 15.88 -3.70
#